data_AF-A0A8K0CTX7-F1
#
_entry.id   AF-A0A8K0CTX7-F1
#
_cell.length_a   1.000
_cell.length_b   1.000
_cell.length_c   1.000
_cell.angle_alpha   90.00
_cell.angle_beta   90.00
_cell.angle_gamma   90.00
#
_symmetry.space_group_name_H-M   'P 1'
#
loop_
_entity.id
_entity.type
_entity.pdbx_description
1 polymer ?
#
loop_
_entity_poly.entity_id
_entity_poly.type
_entity_poly.pdbx_seq_one_letter_code
_entity_poly.pdbx_strand_id
1 'polypeptide(L)'
;AVVWATLATGSTYTHGAELFSVLDVPFLSSNMFYNIQRELGEVWKDSLWNVIEGAGKLEREAAIKNGDFETDQGGRKIGNITVYLDGVWSKRSYGHTYNAFSEVVSFVLSSLSLHQ
;
A
#
# COMPACT_ATOMS: atom_id res chain seq x y z
N ALA A 1 17.69 -1.85 -7.83
CA ALA A 1 17.35 -3.23 -7.40
C ALA A 1 17.41 -3.40 -5.88
N VAL A 2 18.56 -3.13 -5.22
CA VAL A 2 18.70 -3.42 -3.77
C VAL A 2 17.71 -2.66 -2.89
N VAL A 3 17.44 -1.37 -3.18
CA VAL A 3 16.50 -0.55 -2.41
C VAL A 3 15.10 -1.15 -2.42
N TRP A 4 14.63 -1.60 -3.60
CA TRP A 4 13.34 -2.26 -3.76
C TRP A 4 13.28 -3.59 -3.00
N ALA A 5 14.35 -4.41 -3.07
CA ALA A 5 14.42 -5.67 -2.33
C ALA A 5 14.38 -5.45 -0.81
N THR A 6 15.11 -4.44 -0.30
CA THR A 6 15.09 -4.07 1.12
C THR A 6 13.70 -3.64 1.58
N LEU A 7 13.00 -2.82 0.78
CA LEU A 7 11.64 -2.35 1.08
C LEU A 7 10.60 -3.46 0.98
N ALA A 8 10.69 -4.35 -0.01
CA ALA A 8 9.81 -5.51 -0.15
C ALA A 8 9.95 -6.49 1.03
N THR A 9 11.15 -6.58 1.61
CA THR A 9 11.42 -7.36 2.83
C THR A 9 10.96 -6.62 4.11
N GLY A 10 10.35 -5.44 3.97
CA GLY A 10 9.91 -4.59 5.08
C GLY A 10 11.07 -4.01 5.91
N SER A 11 12.27 -3.96 5.35
CA SER A 11 13.49 -3.47 5.99
C SER A 11 13.82 -2.04 5.54
N THR A 12 14.73 -1.37 6.24
CA THR A 12 15.15 0.00 5.97
C THR A 12 16.65 0.09 5.67
N TYR A 13 17.15 1.30 5.40
CA TYR A 13 18.54 1.58 5.07
C TYR A 13 19.55 0.87 5.99
N THR A 14 19.32 0.90 7.31
CA THR A 14 20.25 0.32 8.30
C THR A 14 20.42 -1.19 8.13
N HIS A 15 19.31 -1.93 7.96
CA HIS A 15 19.37 -3.36 7.65
C HIS A 15 20.09 -3.64 6.32
N GLY A 16 19.89 -2.81 5.31
CA GLY A 16 20.61 -2.93 4.04
C GLY A 16 22.11 -2.71 4.21
N ALA A 17 22.50 -1.68 4.96
CA ALA A 17 23.90 -1.36 5.22
C ALA A 17 24.60 -2.46 6.03
N GLU A 18 23.93 -3.02 7.04
CA GLU A 18 24.45 -4.13 7.84
C GLU A 18 24.68 -5.39 7.00
N LEU A 19 23.70 -5.75 6.16
CA LEU A 19 23.82 -6.90 5.26
C LEU A 19 25.03 -6.75 4.31
N PHE A 20 25.22 -5.56 3.74
CA PHE A 20 26.32 -5.29 2.83
C PHE A 20 27.68 -5.18 3.53
N SER A 21 27.69 -4.74 4.79
CA SER A 21 28.87 -4.77 5.66
C SER A 21 29.34 -6.20 5.92
N VAL A 22 28.41 -7.14 6.18
CA VAL A 22 28.73 -8.57 6.34
C VAL A 22 29.31 -9.17 5.05
N LEU A 23 28.84 -8.70 3.90
CA LEU A 23 29.30 -9.15 2.59
C LEU A 23 30.59 -8.47 2.12
N ASP A 24 31.12 -7.50 2.88
CA ASP A 24 32.28 -6.67 2.51
C ASP A 24 32.12 -5.94 1.16
N VAL A 25 30.89 -5.53 0.84
CA VAL A 25 30.55 -4.81 -0.39
C VAL A 25 30.16 -3.36 -0.05
N PRO A 26 30.68 -2.36 -0.78
CA PRO A 26 30.28 -0.97 -0.55
C PRO A 26 28.78 -0.77 -0.77
N PHE A 27 28.11 -0.18 0.22
CA PHE A 27 26.67 0.10 0.17
C PHE A 27 26.38 1.53 -0.31
N LEU A 28 25.13 1.76 -0.68
CA LEU A 28 24.63 3.08 -1.08
C LEU A 28 24.76 4.08 0.07
N SER A 29 24.99 5.36 -0.25
CA SER A 29 24.86 6.42 0.74
C SER A 29 23.39 6.61 1.15
N SER A 30 23.14 7.05 2.39
CA SER A 30 21.78 7.28 2.90
C SER A 30 20.96 8.19 1.99
N ASN A 31 21.57 9.28 1.50
CA ASN A 31 20.90 10.22 0.60
C ASN A 31 20.46 9.56 -0.71
N MET A 32 21.31 8.74 -1.32
CA MET A 32 20.96 8.01 -2.54
C MET A 32 19.86 6.98 -2.29
N PHE A 33 19.92 6.26 -1.16
CA PHE A 33 18.89 5.29 -0.78
C PHE A 33 17.52 5.96 -0.66
N TYR A 34 17.42 7.07 0.06
CA TYR A 34 16.16 7.78 0.26
C TYR A 34 15.62 8.42 -1.03
N ASN A 35 16.49 8.92 -1.91
CA ASN A 35 16.07 9.46 -3.19
C ASN A 35 15.43 8.36 -4.07
N ILE A 36 16.05 7.18 -4.15
CA ILE A 36 15.50 6.04 -4.90
C ILE A 36 14.21 5.54 -4.26
N GLN A 37 14.14 5.49 -2.92
CA GLN A 37 12.93 5.11 -2.20
C GLN A 37 11.76 6.06 -2.51
N ARG A 38 12.01 7.38 -2.60
CA ARG A 38 10.98 8.37 -2.95
C ARG A 38 10.49 8.20 -4.39
N GLU A 39 11.40 8.03 -5.34
CA GLU A 39 11.05 7.79 -6.75
C GLU A 39 10.19 6.53 -6.90
N LEU A 40 10.57 5.45 -6.22
CA LEU A 40 9.79 4.21 -6.18
C LEU A 40 8.41 4.42 -5.53
N GLY A 41 8.33 5.25 -4.50
CA GLY A 41 7.09 5.61 -3.82
C GLY A 41 6.10 6.32 -4.74
N GLU A 42 6.56 7.26 -5.58
CA GLU A 42 5.69 7.91 -6.56
C GLU A 42 5.18 6.92 -7.62
N VAL A 43 6.03 6.02 -8.12
CA VAL A 43 5.61 4.96 -9.07
C VAL A 43 4.56 4.04 -8.45
N TRP A 44 4.74 3.65 -7.18
CA TRP A 44 3.75 2.84 -6.46
C TRP A 44 2.44 3.57 -6.27
N LYS A 45 2.49 4.86 -5.94
CA LYS A 45 1.31 5.70 -5.78
C LYS A 45 0.52 5.81 -7.09
N ASP A 46 1.19 6.07 -8.21
CA ASP A 46 0.55 6.17 -9.52
C ASP A 46 -0.06 4.82 -9.94
N SER A 47 0.67 3.72 -9.73
CA SER A 47 0.17 2.38 -10.02
C SER A 47 -1.03 2.03 -9.14
N LEU A 48 -0.98 2.34 -7.85
CA LEU A 48 -2.06 2.08 -6.91
C LEU A 48 -3.30 2.92 -7.28
N TRP A 49 -3.12 4.19 -7.62
CA TRP A 49 -4.21 5.07 -8.06
C TRP A 49 -4.96 4.48 -9.26
N ASN A 50 -4.23 4.03 -10.28
CA ASN A 50 -4.84 3.45 -11.49
C ASN A 50 -5.66 2.19 -11.18
N VAL A 51 -5.18 1.35 -10.26
CA VAL A 51 -5.90 0.14 -9.82
C VAL A 51 -7.16 0.51 -9.04
N ILE A 52 -7.06 1.47 -8.11
CA ILE A 52 -8.20 1.95 -7.31
C ILE A 52 -9.26 2.57 -8.22
N GLU A 53 -8.85 3.43 -9.15
CA GLU A 53 -9.77 4.10 -10.06
C GLU A 53 -10.49 3.09 -10.97
N GLY A 54 -9.76 2.08 -11.47
CA GLY A 54 -10.35 0.99 -12.26
C GLY A 54 -11.33 0.15 -11.46
N ALA A 55 -10.96 -0.27 -10.24
CA ALA A 55 -11.83 -1.03 -9.35
C ALA A 55 -13.10 -0.25 -9.00
N GLY A 56 -12.98 1.05 -8.67
CA GLY A 56 -14.11 1.90 -8.34
C GLY A 56 -15.10 2.07 -9.50
N LYS A 57 -14.63 2.09 -10.76
CA LYS A 57 -15.51 2.10 -11.94
C LYS A 57 -16.29 0.78 -12.07
N LEU A 58 -15.62 -0.35 -11.89
CA LEU A 58 -16.26 -1.67 -11.95
C LEU A 58 -17.28 -1.89 -10.83
N GLU A 59 -16.95 -1.49 -9.61
CA GLU A 59 -17.84 -1.58 -8.45
C GLU A 59 -19.09 -0.70 -8.63
N ARG A 60 -18.91 0.50 -9.20
CA ARG A 60 -20.03 1.39 -9.54
C ARG A 60 -20.96 0.75 -10.57
N GLU A 61 -20.43 0.15 -11.64
CA GLU A 61 -21.25 -0.53 -12.65
C GLU A 61 -22.00 -1.74 -12.06
N ALA A 62 -21.34 -2.50 -11.18
CA ALA A 62 -21.95 -3.62 -10.48
C ALA A 62 -23.11 -3.19 -9.57
N ALA A 63 -22.94 -2.11 -8.79
CA ALA A 63 -23.98 -1.58 -7.93
C ALA A 63 -25.21 -1.11 -8.74
N ILE A 64 -24.98 -0.46 -9.90
CA ILE A 64 -26.07 -0.06 -10.80
C ILE A 64 -26.82 -1.27 -11.35
N LYS A 65 -26.10 -2.32 -11.75
CA LYS A 65 -26.69 -3.54 -12.32
C LYS A 65 -27.51 -4.33 -11.29
N ASN A 66 -27.03 -4.41 -10.05
CA ASN A 66 -27.71 -5.14 -8.98
C ASN A 66 -28.86 -4.35 -8.35
N GLY A 67 -28.94 -3.03 -8.60
CA GLY A 67 -29.93 -2.18 -7.95
C GLY A 67 -29.60 -1.86 -6.49
N ASP A 68 -28.35 -2.10 -6.08
CA ASP A 68 -27.84 -1.85 -4.73
C ASP A 68 -27.60 -0.36 -4.51
N PHE A 69 -28.70 0.35 -4.24
CA PHE A 69 -28.69 1.79 -3.98
C PHE A 69 -29.19 2.07 -2.57
N GLU A 70 -28.37 2.76 -1.78
CA GLU A 70 -28.84 3.44 -0.59
C GLU A 70 -29.43 4.81 -0.97
N THR A 71 -30.55 5.15 -0.35
CA THR A 71 -31.17 6.47 -0.52
C THR A 71 -30.76 7.33 0.66
N ASP A 72 -29.98 8.38 0.38
CA ASP A 72 -29.62 9.39 1.39
C ASP A 72 -30.86 10.16 1.84
N GLN A 73 -30.80 10.84 2.99
CA GLN A 73 -31.88 11.66 3.55
C GLN A 73 -32.36 12.75 2.57
N GLY A 74 -31.53 13.15 1.60
CA GLY A 74 -31.87 14.06 0.50
C GLY A 74 -32.49 13.40 -0.74
N GLY A 75 -32.84 12.11 -0.71
CA GLY A 75 -33.46 11.37 -1.82
C GLY A 75 -32.50 10.97 -2.95
N ARG A 76 -31.18 11.10 -2.76
CA ARG A 76 -30.17 10.70 -3.74
C ARG A 76 -29.82 9.23 -3.60
N LYS A 77 -29.81 8.51 -4.71
CA LYS A 77 -29.36 7.11 -4.78
C LYS A 77 -27.84 7.05 -4.87
N ILE A 78 -27.21 6.47 -3.86
CA ILE A 78 -25.77 6.22 -3.78
C ILE A 78 -25.58 4.72 -3.95
N GLY A 79 -24.77 4.31 -4.92
CA GLY A 79 -24.46 2.89 -5.12
C GLY A 79 -23.64 2.37 -3.95
N ASN A 80 -24.08 1.27 -3.34
CA ASN A 80 -23.35 0.64 -2.24
C ASN A 80 -22.14 -0.11 -2.81
N ILE A 81 -20.95 0.32 -2.38
CA ILE A 81 -19.68 -0.27 -2.80
C ILE A 81 -18.98 -0.77 -1.53
N THR A 82 -18.83 -2.09 -1.41
CA THR A 82 -18.12 -2.71 -0.29
C THR A 82 -16.64 -2.83 -0.61
N VAL A 83 -15.83 -2.09 0.13
CA VAL A 83 -14.38 -2.11 -0.01
C VAL A 83 -13.77 -2.90 1.13
N TYR A 84 -13.06 -3.98 0.82
CA TYR A 84 -12.23 -4.69 1.80
C TYR A 84 -10.81 -4.13 1.75
N LEU A 85 -10.39 -3.57 2.87
CA LEU A 85 -9.05 -3.04 3.05
C LEU A 85 -8.24 -4.02 3.90
N ASP A 86 -7.33 -4.77 3.28
CA ASP A 86 -6.29 -5.49 4.02
C ASP A 86 -5.03 -4.61 4.03
N GLY A 87 -4.77 -4.03 5.19
CA GLY A 87 -3.63 -3.15 5.43
C GLY A 87 -2.74 -3.73 6.50
N VAL A 88 -1.47 -4.00 6.17
CA VAL A 88 -0.48 -4.43 7.16
C VAL A 88 0.13 -3.19 7.82
N TRP A 89 -0.16 -2.98 9.11
CA TRP A 89 0.52 -1.99 9.94
C TRP A 89 1.75 -2.61 10.61
N SER A 90 2.95 -2.24 10.17
CA SER A 90 4.20 -2.75 10.76
C SER A 90 4.50 -2.09 12.11
N LYS A 91 3.86 -2.51 13.21
CA LYS A 91 4.32 -2.17 14.57
C LYS A 91 5.42 -3.15 14.99
N ARG A 92 6.69 -2.82 14.74
CA ARG A 92 7.84 -3.59 15.25
C ARG A 92 8.11 -3.21 16.71
N SER A 93 7.81 -4.09 17.66
CA SER A 93 8.07 -3.87 19.09
C SER A 93 9.31 -4.64 19.53
N TYR A 94 10.49 -4.00 19.62
CA TYR A 94 11.70 -4.59 20.18
C TYR A 94 11.93 -4.07 21.61
N GLY A 95 11.19 -4.57 22.61
CA GLY A 95 11.45 -4.34 24.05
C GLY A 95 11.30 -2.91 24.58
N HIS A 96 11.29 -1.90 23.72
CA HIS A 96 10.88 -0.52 23.94
C HIS A 96 9.93 -0.14 22.80
N THR A 97 8.93 0.67 23.11
CA THR A 97 7.90 1.12 22.16
C THR A 97 8.53 1.98 21.07
N TYR A 98 9.07 1.36 20.03
CA TYR A 98 9.54 2.05 18.83
C TYR A 98 8.40 2.05 17.81
N ASN A 99 7.83 3.23 17.56
CA ASN A 99 6.96 3.41 16.41
C ASN A 99 7.84 3.41 15.17
N ALA A 100 7.78 2.35 14.36
CA ALA A 100 8.44 2.33 13.07
C ALA A 100 7.78 3.39 12.18
N PHE A 101 8.43 4.55 12.06
CA PHE A 101 8.02 5.67 11.20
C PHE A 101 8.21 5.34 9.69
N SER A 102 8.52 4.08 9.34
CA SER A 102 8.54 3.63 7.95
C SER A 102 7.10 3.33 7.52
N GLU A 103 6.42 4.38 7.08
CA GLU A 103 5.04 4.43 6.59
C GLU A 103 4.87 3.69 5.25
N VAL A 104 5.28 2.43 5.16
CA VAL A 104 4.93 1.59 4.00
C VAL A 104 3.62 0.90 4.34
N VAL A 105 2.52 1.63 4.16
CA VAL A 105 1.19 1.04 4.19
C VAL A 105 0.97 0.34 2.85
N SER A 106 0.98 -0.99 2.88
CA SER A 106 0.61 -1.80 1.73
C SER A 106 -0.90 -1.98 1.77
N PHE A 107 -1.61 -1.41 0.80
CA PHE A 107 -3.05 -1.55 0.67
C PHE A 107 -3.34 -2.62 -0.38
N VAL A 108 -3.96 -3.73 0.02
CA VAL A 108 -4.52 -4.70 -0.92
C VAL A 108 -6.02 -4.52 -0.91
N LEU A 109 -6.55 -4.10 -2.06
CA LEU A 109 -7.98 -4.02 -2.32
C LEU A 109 -8.39 -5.28 -3.06
N SER A 110 -9.21 -6.11 -2.42
CA SER A 110 -9.84 -7.25 -3.06
C SER A 110 -11.35 -7.03 -3.10
N SER A 111 -11.91 -6.85 -4.30
CA SER A 111 -13.36 -6.88 -4.49
C SER A 111 -13.82 -8.34 -4.58
N LEU A 112 -14.35 -8.87 -3.48
CA LEU A 112 -15.04 -10.15 -3.51
C LEU A 112 -16.50 -9.85 -3.85
N SER A 113 -16.94 -10.20 -5.07
CA SER A 113 -18.36 -10.24 -5.41
C SER A 113 -19.01 -11.39 -4.64
N LEU A 114 -19.41 -11.10 -3.39
CA LEU A 114 -20.20 -11.99 -2.57
C LEU A 114 -21.65 -11.92 -3.06
N HIS A 115 -21.96 -12.76 -4.05
CA HIS A 115 -23.31 -13.28 -4.21
C HIS A 115 -23.49 -14.42 -3.20
N GLN A 116 -24.15 -14.12 -2.09
CA GLN A 116 -25.08 -15.05 -1.42
C GLN A 116 -26.31 -14.27 -0.97
#